data_AF-A0A811RBH0-F1
#
_entry.id   AF-A0A811RBH0-F1
#
_cell.length_a   1.000
_cell.length_b   1.000
_cell.length_c   1.000
_cell.angle_alpha   90.00
_cell.angle_beta   90.00
_cell.angle_gamma   90.00
#
_symmetry.space_group_name_H-M   'P 1'
#
loop_
_entity.id
_entity.type
_entity.pdbx_description
1 polymer ?
#
loop_
_entity_poly.entity_id
_entity_poly.type
_entity_poly.pdbx_seq_one_letter_code
_entity_poly.pdbx_strand_id
1 'polypeptide(L)'
;MSSNPDEPRSHAWTGCLLNNESEVQQSWDENDVFEADAGSEPPGPGEKFFWNFPYPYMNGLLHLGFAFSLSKLEFGVAYHRLCGSNAILSFAFHCTGMPIKASADKLAREIQQFGNPPVVAQNGRRVLVLQWQMLSRLMLLCQINLRARSPIAPKAGAHKYQWEQGLLLILHTNQVVVPSDSPNDFMALQDLITKPESLSDSTLYMAYYTVVHLFAKWQHVWKEMSSIRPEEITDEVWDFVFCDGPAPKSDIPPALLSKMKQEFQYWYPFDIQHFKICPRCDGMDDANFVTETANSAVMRLTKEISWMEEVTAAESELRTGPPTTYADHVFANEMGIAIKETEKSYNAFMFRDALKSGFYDQLARDYRLSCGAAGMNLDLLWQFMDVQTPDQAHHPHLPTLSC
;
A
#
# COMPACT_ATOMS: atom_id res chain seq x y z
N MET A 1 27.38 34.61 3.54
CA MET A 1 25.99 34.92 3.91
C MET A 1 25.42 33.66 4.53
N SER A 2 25.23 33.65 5.84
CA SER A 2 24.73 32.50 6.59
C SER A 2 23.25 32.30 6.28
N SER A 3 22.89 31.15 5.72
CA SER A 3 21.49 30.74 5.56
C SER A 3 20.88 30.52 6.95
N ASN A 4 19.72 31.16 7.16
CA ASN A 4 18.96 31.08 8.39
C ASN A 4 18.29 29.69 8.45
N PRO A 5 18.44 28.90 9.52
CA PRO A 5 17.90 27.53 9.59
C PRO A 5 16.36 27.46 9.70
N ASP A 6 15.68 28.59 9.85
CA ASP A 6 14.23 28.72 10.04
C ASP A 6 13.44 29.16 8.79
N GLU A 7 14.03 29.12 7.58
CA GLU A 7 13.24 29.30 6.36
C GLU A 7 12.39 28.04 6.08
N PRO A 8 11.06 28.17 5.93
CA PRO A 8 10.20 27.02 5.63
C PRO A 8 10.59 26.44 4.27
N ARG A 9 11.10 25.20 4.28
CA ARG A 9 11.37 24.42 3.06
C ARG A 9 10.10 24.44 2.20
N SER A 10 10.23 24.78 0.92
CA SER A 10 9.08 25.08 0.07
C SER A 10 8.08 23.93 0.01
N HIS A 11 6.95 24.08 0.70
CA HIS A 11 5.80 23.16 0.68
C HIS A 11 5.11 23.06 -0.70
N ALA A 12 5.51 23.89 -1.66
CA ALA A 12 4.95 23.93 -3.01
C ALA A 12 5.10 22.60 -3.76
N TRP A 13 6.25 21.93 -3.62
CA TRP A 13 6.51 20.66 -4.32
C TRP A 13 5.70 19.50 -3.75
N THR A 14 5.62 19.41 -2.42
CA THR A 14 4.76 18.42 -1.76
C THR A 14 3.30 18.63 -2.15
N GLY A 15 2.84 19.88 -2.23
CA GLY A 15 1.49 20.19 -2.72
C GLY A 15 1.27 19.76 -4.17
N CYS A 16 2.25 19.98 -5.05
CA CYS A 16 2.19 19.53 -6.45
C CYS A 16 2.09 18.00 -6.56
N LEU A 17 2.94 17.26 -5.84
CA LEU A 17 2.90 15.79 -5.84
C LEU A 17 1.57 15.24 -5.33
N LEU A 18 1.01 15.82 -4.26
CA LEU A 18 -0.28 15.41 -3.71
C LEU A 18 -1.45 15.70 -4.68
N ASN A 19 -1.38 16.80 -5.44
CA ASN A 19 -2.38 17.09 -6.45
C ASN A 19 -2.31 16.08 -7.60
N ASN A 20 -1.10 15.81 -8.13
CA ASN A 20 -0.92 14.81 -9.18
C ASN A 20 -1.37 13.42 -8.71
N GLU A 21 -1.05 13.04 -7.47
CA GLU A 21 -1.49 11.79 -6.87
C GLU A 21 -3.02 11.70 -6.86
N SER A 22 -3.72 12.75 -6.42
CA SER A 22 -5.18 12.78 -6.39
C SER A 22 -5.80 12.70 -7.78
N GLU A 23 -5.23 13.38 -8.78
CA GLU A 23 -5.72 13.35 -10.16
C GLU A 23 -5.55 11.96 -10.78
N VAL A 24 -4.41 11.32 -10.54
CA VAL A 24 -4.11 9.98 -11.06
C VAL A 24 -4.98 8.92 -10.37
N GLN A 25 -5.16 9.01 -9.04
CA GLN A 25 -6.06 8.12 -8.29
C GLN A 25 -7.49 8.19 -8.82
N GLN A 26 -8.00 9.41 -9.07
CA GLN A 26 -9.31 9.58 -9.67
C GLN A 26 -9.41 8.91 -11.04
N SER A 27 -8.39 9.08 -11.90
CA SER A 27 -8.35 8.44 -13.21
C SER A 27 -8.34 6.91 -13.10
N TRP A 28 -7.58 6.34 -12.16
CA TRP A 28 -7.56 4.90 -11.92
C TRP A 28 -8.91 4.35 -11.49
N ASP A 29 -9.59 5.05 -10.59
CA ASP A 29 -10.91 4.68 -10.09
C ASP A 29 -11.99 4.79 -11.18
N GLU A 30 -11.92 5.81 -12.04
CA GLU A 30 -12.89 5.98 -13.15
C GLU A 30 -12.76 4.92 -14.24
N ASN A 31 -11.57 4.33 -14.39
CA ASN A 31 -11.27 3.33 -15.42
C ASN A 31 -11.18 1.89 -14.87
N ASP A 32 -11.45 1.69 -13.58
CA ASP A 32 -11.38 0.38 -12.89
C ASP A 32 -10.06 -0.37 -13.17
N VAL A 33 -8.93 0.35 -13.24
CA VAL A 33 -7.63 -0.15 -13.76
C VAL A 33 -7.09 -1.35 -12.98
N PHE A 34 -7.48 -1.47 -11.71
CA PHE A 34 -7.01 -2.54 -10.82
C PHE A 34 -8.04 -3.66 -10.61
N GLU A 35 -9.19 -3.61 -11.30
CA GLU A 35 -10.11 -4.74 -11.35
C GLU A 35 -9.60 -5.80 -12.33
N ALA A 36 -9.47 -7.04 -11.84
CA ALA A 36 -8.99 -8.17 -12.62
C ALA A 36 -10.01 -9.31 -12.55
N ASP A 37 -10.57 -9.69 -13.70
CA ASP A 37 -11.42 -10.87 -13.85
C ASP A 37 -10.58 -12.07 -14.33
N ALA A 38 -11.06 -13.29 -14.06
CA ALA A 38 -10.47 -14.49 -14.61
C ALA A 38 -10.63 -14.57 -16.14
N GLY A 39 -9.59 -15.09 -16.81
CA GLY A 39 -9.63 -15.42 -18.23
C GLY A 39 -10.60 -16.57 -18.53
N SER A 40 -11.03 -16.68 -19.79
CA SER A 40 -11.89 -17.79 -20.26
C SER A 40 -11.19 -19.16 -20.25
N GLU A 41 -9.86 -19.17 -20.32
CA GLU A 41 -9.04 -20.36 -20.32
C GLU A 41 -8.12 -20.38 -19.09
N PRO A 42 -7.68 -21.57 -18.63
CA PRO A 42 -6.69 -21.68 -17.57
C PRO A 42 -5.39 -20.94 -17.95
N PRO A 43 -4.78 -20.19 -17.02
CA PRO A 43 -3.61 -19.39 -17.33
C PRO A 43 -2.38 -20.26 -17.53
N GLY A 44 -1.61 -19.96 -18.57
CA GLY A 44 -0.27 -20.48 -18.80
C GLY A 44 0.76 -19.98 -17.77
N PRO A 45 1.98 -20.54 -17.77
CA PRO A 45 3.05 -20.08 -16.89
C PRO A 45 3.38 -18.61 -17.10
N GLY A 46 3.21 -17.79 -16.06
CA GLY A 46 3.47 -16.34 -16.10
C GLY A 46 2.30 -15.48 -16.62
N GLU A 47 1.17 -16.08 -17.00
CA GLU A 47 -0.01 -15.33 -17.45
C GLU A 47 -0.84 -14.76 -16.30
N LYS A 48 -0.70 -15.31 -15.09
CA LYS A 48 -1.34 -14.80 -13.88
C LYS A 48 -0.30 -14.49 -12.79
N PHE A 49 -0.69 -13.60 -11.88
CA PHE A 49 0.02 -13.35 -10.65
C PHE A 49 -0.94 -13.00 -9.53
N PHE A 50 -1.15 -13.91 -8.58
CA PHE A 50 -2.03 -13.68 -7.44
C PHE A 50 -1.22 -13.41 -6.16
N TRP A 51 -1.43 -12.23 -5.56
CA TRP A 51 -0.96 -11.91 -4.21
C TRP A 51 -2.09 -11.52 -3.22
N ASN A 52 -1.87 -11.79 -1.92
CA ASN A 52 -2.69 -11.39 -0.80
C ASN A 52 -1.85 -10.78 0.35
N PHE A 53 -2.34 -9.68 0.92
CA PHE A 53 -1.80 -9.18 2.18
C PHE A 53 -2.51 -9.86 3.36
N PRO A 54 -1.79 -10.33 4.39
CA PRO A 54 -2.41 -10.76 5.63
C PRO A 54 -3.19 -9.58 6.23
N TYR A 55 -4.51 -9.70 6.23
CA TYR A 55 -5.41 -8.60 6.58
C TYR A 55 -5.14 -8.11 8.01
N PRO A 56 -4.90 -6.80 8.22
CA PRO A 56 -4.48 -6.25 9.50
C PRO A 56 -5.63 -6.15 10.49
N TYR A 57 -5.31 -6.24 11.79
CA TYR A 57 -6.26 -6.01 12.87
C TYR A 57 -6.72 -4.55 12.93
N MET A 58 -8.04 -4.35 13.02
CA MET A 58 -8.67 -3.03 13.05
C MET A 58 -8.83 -2.45 14.46
N ASN A 59 -7.88 -2.74 15.35
CA ASN A 59 -7.84 -2.16 16.70
C ASN A 59 -7.13 -0.78 16.76
N GLY A 60 -6.72 -0.24 15.60
CA GLY A 60 -6.07 1.07 15.47
C GLY A 60 -5.88 1.47 13.99
N LEU A 61 -5.18 2.58 13.75
CA LEU A 61 -4.77 2.97 12.40
C LEU A 61 -3.59 2.13 11.92
N LEU A 62 -3.55 1.91 10.60
CA LEU A 62 -2.41 1.26 9.96
C LEU A 62 -1.17 2.14 10.11
N HIS A 63 -0.13 1.59 10.75
CA HIS A 63 1.16 2.24 10.95
C HIS A 63 2.16 1.89 9.83
N LEU A 64 3.31 2.58 9.81
CA LEU A 64 4.32 2.45 8.77
C LEU A 64 4.83 1.00 8.55
N GLY A 65 4.91 0.18 9.61
CA GLY A 65 5.26 -1.24 9.47
C GLY A 65 4.32 -2.05 8.55
N PHE A 66 3.01 -1.71 8.54
CA PHE A 66 2.07 -2.30 7.58
C PHE A 66 2.37 -1.81 6.16
N ALA A 67 2.59 -0.51 5.99
CA ALA A 67 2.94 0.07 4.69
C ALA A 67 4.22 -0.55 4.11
N PHE A 68 5.24 -0.79 4.93
CA PHE A 68 6.47 -1.47 4.50
C PHE A 68 6.25 -2.92 4.07
N SER A 69 5.40 -3.65 4.80
CA SER A 69 5.08 -5.03 4.44
C SER A 69 4.22 -5.09 3.18
N LEU A 70 3.28 -4.15 3.03
CA LEU A 70 2.40 -4.01 1.87
C LEU A 70 3.17 -3.56 0.63
N SER A 71 4.14 -2.65 0.76
CA SER A 71 4.89 -2.12 -0.38
C SER A 71 5.64 -3.22 -1.14
N LYS A 72 6.14 -4.24 -0.44
CA LYS A 72 6.75 -5.42 -1.06
C LYS A 72 5.77 -6.17 -1.97
N LEU A 73 4.49 -6.17 -1.63
CA LEU A 73 3.45 -6.81 -2.43
C LEU A 73 3.07 -5.93 -3.62
N GLU A 74 2.88 -4.64 -3.34
CA GLU A 74 2.55 -3.64 -4.35
C GLU A 74 3.59 -3.62 -5.48
N PHE A 75 4.88 -3.56 -5.12
CA PHE A 75 5.97 -3.58 -6.10
C PHE A 75 6.04 -4.89 -6.90
N GLY A 76 5.75 -6.02 -6.26
CA GLY A 76 5.70 -7.32 -6.95
C GLY A 76 4.56 -7.38 -7.97
N VAL A 77 3.36 -6.97 -7.56
CA VAL A 77 2.16 -6.97 -8.43
C VAL A 77 2.32 -5.97 -9.58
N ALA A 78 2.82 -4.77 -9.30
CA ALA A 78 3.09 -3.76 -10.32
C ALA A 78 4.10 -4.27 -11.37
N TYR A 79 5.20 -4.91 -10.93
CA TYR A 79 6.17 -5.51 -11.83
C TYR A 79 5.55 -6.61 -12.72
N HIS A 80 4.79 -7.54 -12.14
CA HIS A 80 4.15 -8.59 -12.92
C HIS A 80 3.09 -8.05 -13.90
N ARG A 81 2.36 -6.99 -13.53
CA ARG A 81 1.45 -6.29 -14.43
C ARG A 81 2.19 -5.70 -15.64
N LEU A 82 3.37 -5.12 -15.42
CA LEU A 82 4.24 -4.58 -16.49
C LEU A 82 4.84 -5.68 -17.38
N CYS A 83 4.98 -6.90 -16.88
CA CYS A 83 5.36 -8.06 -17.68
C CYS A 83 4.19 -8.62 -18.51
N GLY A 84 2.98 -8.06 -18.37
CA GLY A 84 1.77 -8.51 -19.06
C GLY A 84 1.00 -9.61 -18.34
N SER A 85 1.36 -9.96 -17.10
CA SER A 85 0.60 -10.91 -16.29
C SER A 85 -0.72 -10.29 -15.82
N ASN A 86 -1.78 -11.07 -15.80
CA ASN A 86 -3.02 -10.72 -15.11
C ASN A 86 -2.77 -10.77 -13.58
N ALA A 87 -2.63 -9.61 -12.95
CA ALA A 87 -2.11 -9.50 -11.59
C ALA A 87 -3.16 -8.92 -10.63
N ILE A 88 -3.44 -9.63 -9.54
CA ILE A 88 -4.40 -9.23 -8.51
C ILE A 88 -3.74 -9.14 -7.12
N LEU A 89 -3.97 -8.01 -6.45
CA LEU A 89 -3.60 -7.79 -5.05
C LEU A 89 -4.86 -7.71 -4.20
N SER A 90 -5.11 -8.75 -3.41
CA SER A 90 -6.26 -8.78 -2.49
C SER A 90 -5.92 -8.17 -1.14
N PHE A 91 -6.85 -7.39 -0.60
CA PHE A 91 -6.74 -6.74 0.70
C PHE A 91 -8.08 -6.82 1.45
N ALA A 92 -8.03 -7.06 2.76
CA ALA A 92 -9.22 -6.99 3.63
C ALA A 92 -8.83 -6.52 5.04
N PHE A 93 -9.81 -6.49 5.94
CA PHE A 93 -9.66 -6.00 7.31
C PHE A 93 -10.04 -7.07 8.34
N HIS A 94 -9.19 -7.26 9.36
CA HIS A 94 -9.43 -8.24 10.43
C HIS A 94 -10.22 -7.59 11.56
N CYS A 95 -11.51 -7.92 11.64
CA CYS A 95 -12.42 -7.43 12.68
C CYS A 95 -12.82 -8.50 13.71
N THR A 96 -12.52 -9.78 13.45
CA THR A 96 -12.65 -10.86 14.43
C THR A 96 -11.52 -10.81 15.46
N GLY A 97 -11.81 -11.29 16.66
CA GLY A 97 -10.80 -11.53 17.68
C GLY A 97 -10.76 -10.59 18.88
N MET A 98 -9.87 -10.94 19.81
CA MET A 98 -9.79 -10.35 21.15
C MET A 98 -9.16 -8.96 21.23
N PRO A 99 -8.26 -8.50 20.34
CA PRO A 99 -7.62 -7.20 20.44
C PRO A 99 -8.61 -6.02 20.49
N ILE A 100 -9.67 -6.06 19.68
CA ILE A 100 -10.71 -5.02 19.65
C ILE A 100 -11.50 -5.05 20.97
N LYS A 101 -11.96 -6.24 21.40
CA LYS A 101 -12.68 -6.42 22.67
C LYS A 101 -11.88 -5.97 23.87
N ALA A 102 -10.62 -6.40 23.94
CA ALA A 102 -9.72 -6.09 25.05
C ALA A 102 -9.49 -4.58 25.17
N SER A 103 -9.37 -3.88 24.04
CA SER A 103 -9.21 -2.43 23.98
C SER A 103 -10.49 -1.72 24.43
N ALA A 104 -11.65 -2.16 23.95
CA ALA A 104 -12.96 -1.63 24.35
C ALA A 104 -13.25 -1.84 25.85
N ASP A 105 -13.04 -3.05 26.36
CA ASP A 105 -13.27 -3.38 27.76
C ASP A 105 -12.29 -2.63 28.68
N LYS A 106 -11.05 -2.40 28.23
CA LYS A 106 -10.08 -1.56 28.96
C LYS A 106 -10.55 -0.11 29.05
N LEU A 107 -11.05 0.45 27.94
CA LEU A 107 -11.61 1.80 27.91
C LEU A 107 -12.84 1.92 28.85
N ALA A 108 -13.76 0.95 28.80
CA ALA A 108 -14.93 0.92 29.65
C ALA A 108 -14.56 0.87 31.15
N ARG A 109 -13.57 0.04 31.52
CA ARG A 109 -13.05 0.00 32.89
C ARG A 109 -12.42 1.32 33.32
N GLU A 110 -11.66 1.98 32.45
CA GLU A 110 -11.05 3.28 32.75
C GLU A 110 -12.12 4.36 32.98
N ILE A 111 -13.17 4.39 32.16
CA ILE A 111 -14.29 5.32 32.33
C ILE A 111 -15.04 5.05 33.64
N GLN A 112 -15.30 3.79 33.97
CA GLN A 112 -16.00 3.40 35.20
C GLN A 112 -15.18 3.75 36.46
N GLN A 113 -13.85 3.57 36.41
CA GLN A 113 -12.97 3.79 37.55
C GLN A 113 -12.60 5.27 37.76
N PHE A 114 -12.39 6.01 36.67
CA PHE A 114 -11.82 7.36 36.73
C PHE A 114 -12.79 8.47 36.29
N GLY A 115 -13.95 8.12 35.73
CA GLY A 115 -14.93 9.06 35.18
C GLY A 115 -14.72 9.38 33.69
N ASN A 116 -15.57 10.24 33.14
CA ASN A 116 -15.48 10.75 31.76
C ASN A 116 -15.59 12.28 31.77
N PRO A 117 -14.47 13.04 31.59
CA PRO A 117 -13.11 12.55 31.34
C PRO A 117 -12.46 11.92 32.58
N PRO A 118 -11.53 10.96 32.41
CA PRO A 118 -10.90 10.25 33.51
C PRO A 118 -9.96 11.15 34.33
N VAL A 119 -10.08 11.06 35.67
CA VAL A 119 -9.26 11.79 36.64
C VAL A 119 -8.51 10.80 37.51
N VAL A 120 -7.17 10.86 37.51
CA VAL A 120 -6.32 9.99 38.33
C VAL A 120 -5.72 10.79 39.47
N ALA A 121 -5.70 10.22 40.68
CA ALA A 121 -5.04 10.81 41.82
C ALA A 121 -3.53 10.53 41.76
N GLN A 122 -2.72 11.55 41.51
CA GLN A 122 -1.26 11.48 41.66
C GLN A 122 -0.84 12.33 42.86
N ASN A 123 -0.15 11.73 43.84
CA ASN A 123 0.39 12.41 45.03
C ASN A 123 -0.66 13.28 45.77
N GLY A 124 -1.89 12.76 45.95
CA GLY A 124 -2.96 13.46 46.67
C GLY A 124 -3.60 14.63 45.90
N ARG A 125 -3.22 14.88 44.63
CA ARG A 125 -3.87 15.86 43.74
C ARG A 125 -4.66 15.13 42.66
N ARG A 126 -5.87 15.63 42.39
CA ARG A 126 -6.66 15.22 41.21
C ARG A 126 -5.97 15.79 39.97
N VAL A 127 -5.44 14.92 39.13
CA VAL A 127 -4.79 15.31 37.87
C VAL A 127 -5.65 14.77 36.73
N LEU A 128 -6.04 15.67 35.83
CA LEU A 128 -6.70 15.28 34.60
C LEU A 128 -5.72 14.48 33.75
N VAL A 129 -6.16 13.34 33.23
CA VAL A 129 -5.37 12.48 32.36
C VAL A 129 -5.34 13.10 30.95
N LEU A 130 -4.74 14.28 30.83
CA LEU A 130 -4.52 14.97 29.56
C LEU A 130 -3.09 15.52 29.52
N GLN A 131 -2.35 15.17 28.48
CA GLN A 131 -1.10 15.84 28.16
C GLN A 131 -1.37 17.27 27.66
N TRP A 132 -0.46 18.20 27.97
CA TRP A 132 -0.61 19.61 27.63
C TRP A 132 -0.77 19.86 26.13
N GLN A 133 -0.10 19.07 25.28
CA GLN A 133 -0.22 19.14 23.82
C GLN A 133 -1.63 18.82 23.30
N MET A 134 -2.35 17.89 23.95
CA MET A 134 -3.73 17.53 23.60
C MET A 134 -4.70 18.64 24.01
N LEU A 135 -4.48 19.23 25.19
CA LEU A 135 -5.24 20.38 25.70
C LEU A 135 -5.16 21.59 24.75
N SER A 136 -3.97 21.87 24.20
CA SER A 136 -3.78 22.98 23.24
C SER A 136 -4.58 22.78 21.95
N ARG A 137 -4.57 21.57 21.38
CA ARG A 137 -5.36 21.24 20.18
C ARG A 137 -6.86 21.23 20.45
N LEU A 138 -7.28 20.69 21.60
CA LEU A 138 -8.69 20.68 22.02
C LEU A 138 -9.23 22.11 22.21
N MET A 139 -8.44 23.01 22.81
CA MET A 139 -8.80 24.43 22.94
C MET A 139 -8.93 25.13 21.58
N LEU A 140 -8.06 24.79 20.62
CA LEU A 140 -8.11 25.33 19.26
C LEU A 140 -9.34 24.80 18.48
N LEU A 141 -9.63 23.51 18.58
CA LEU A 141 -10.76 22.85 17.89
C LEU A 141 -12.13 23.25 18.46
N CYS A 142 -12.24 23.47 19.78
CA CYS A 142 -13.53 23.78 20.42
C CYS A 142 -13.80 25.29 20.61
N GLN A 143 -12.87 26.19 20.25
CA GLN A 143 -12.96 27.64 20.56
C GLN A 143 -13.25 27.95 22.05
N ILE A 144 -12.86 27.07 22.97
CA ILE A 144 -13.12 27.24 24.41
C ILE A 144 -11.91 27.89 25.09
N ASN A 145 -12.11 29.09 25.64
CA ASN A 145 -11.13 29.78 26.48
C ASN A 145 -11.10 29.18 27.90
N LEU A 146 -10.36 28.09 28.10
CA LEU A 146 -10.05 27.60 29.45
C LEU A 146 -8.83 28.34 30.00
N ARG A 147 -8.98 29.03 31.14
CA ARG A 147 -7.85 29.53 31.94
C ARG A 147 -7.09 28.35 32.55
N ALA A 148 -6.16 27.77 31.80
CA ALA A 148 -5.27 26.73 32.32
C ALA A 148 -4.04 27.36 33.00
N ARG A 149 -3.82 27.04 34.29
CA ARG A 149 -2.51 27.22 34.94
C ARG A 149 -1.60 26.06 34.55
N SER A 150 -0.34 26.35 34.26
CA SER A 150 0.67 25.41 33.78
C SER A 150 0.82 24.15 34.65
N PRO A 151 0.53 22.94 34.14
CA PRO A 151 0.96 21.70 34.76
C PRO A 151 2.37 21.32 34.29
N ILE A 152 3.06 20.58 35.15
CA ILE A 152 4.46 20.13 35.01
C ILE A 152 4.62 19.21 33.79
N ALA A 153 5.71 19.40 33.03
CA ALA A 153 6.03 18.61 31.84
C ALA A 153 6.17 17.11 32.16
N PRO A 154 5.45 16.20 31.44
CA PRO A 154 5.68 14.77 31.57
C PRO A 154 6.97 14.35 30.84
N LYS A 155 7.74 13.45 31.45
CA LYS A 155 8.88 12.79 30.81
C LYS A 155 8.39 11.87 29.69
N ALA A 156 9.13 11.84 28.58
CA ALA A 156 8.90 10.96 27.44
C ALA A 156 8.83 9.48 27.86
N GLY A 157 7.76 8.79 27.47
CA GLY A 157 7.60 7.35 27.67
C GLY A 157 6.15 6.91 27.97
N ALA A 158 5.52 6.30 26.96
CA ALA A 158 4.27 5.51 27.00
C ALA A 158 2.99 6.22 27.49
N HIS A 159 2.04 6.42 26.58
CA HIS A 159 0.63 6.58 26.94
C HIS A 159 0.18 5.34 27.73
N LYS A 160 -0.18 5.51 29.00
CA LYS A 160 -0.49 4.39 29.89
C LYS A 160 -1.95 3.93 29.78
N TYR A 161 -2.83 4.83 29.37
CA TYR A 161 -4.28 4.64 29.38
C TYR A 161 -4.86 4.53 27.96
N GLN A 162 -5.84 3.66 27.78
CA GLN A 162 -6.53 3.50 26.49
C GLN A 162 -7.33 4.75 26.12
N TRP A 163 -7.89 5.45 27.11
CA TRP A 163 -8.61 6.71 26.91
C TRP A 163 -7.77 7.79 26.22
N GLU A 164 -6.51 7.95 26.63
CA GLU A 164 -5.60 8.93 26.02
C GLU A 164 -5.34 8.61 24.54
N GLN A 165 -5.17 7.33 24.21
CA GLN A 165 -4.93 6.86 22.84
C GLN A 165 -6.17 7.10 21.96
N GLY A 166 -7.37 6.78 22.45
CA GLY A 166 -8.62 7.04 21.73
C GLY A 166 -8.85 8.53 21.48
N LEU A 167 -8.59 9.37 22.48
CA LEU A 167 -8.70 10.83 22.31
C LEU A 167 -7.66 11.37 21.33
N LEU A 168 -6.42 10.86 21.36
CA LEU A 168 -5.38 11.26 20.42
C LEU A 168 -5.77 10.94 18.99
N LEU A 169 -6.37 9.76 18.76
CA LEU A 169 -6.87 9.34 17.46
C LEU A 169 -7.94 10.31 16.93
N ILE A 170 -8.96 10.63 17.72
CA ILE A 170 -10.01 11.59 17.36
C ILE A 170 -9.43 12.96 16.99
N LEU A 171 -8.45 13.44 17.77
CA LEU A 171 -7.77 14.72 17.53
C LEU A 171 -6.87 14.73 16.28
N HIS A 172 -6.46 13.56 15.79
CA HIS A 172 -5.67 13.43 14.56
C HIS A 172 -6.54 13.30 13.32
N THR A 173 -7.60 12.49 13.39
CA THR A 173 -8.46 12.19 12.23
C THR A 173 -9.51 13.26 11.99
N ASN A 174 -9.83 14.10 12.99
CA ASN A 174 -10.96 15.03 12.95
C ASN A 174 -12.31 14.35 12.63
N GLN A 175 -12.37 13.02 12.75
CA GLN A 175 -13.56 12.21 12.49
C GLN A 175 -14.16 11.78 13.83
N VAL A 176 -15.37 12.26 14.10
CA VAL A 176 -16.25 11.68 15.12
C VAL A 176 -17.22 10.79 14.39
N VAL A 177 -16.90 9.49 14.27
CA VAL A 177 -17.88 8.52 13.79
C VAL A 177 -18.86 8.31 14.93
N VAL A 178 -20.09 8.80 14.76
CA VAL A 178 -21.21 8.48 15.66
C VAL A 178 -21.58 7.02 15.36
N PRO A 179 -21.48 6.09 16.32
CA PRO A 179 -21.93 4.72 16.10
C PRO A 179 -23.41 4.73 15.71
N SER A 180 -23.81 3.81 14.82
CA SER A 180 -25.23 3.51 14.62
C SER A 180 -25.87 3.16 15.98
N ASP A 181 -26.93 3.87 16.38
CA ASP A 181 -27.68 3.59 17.61
C ASP A 181 -28.55 2.32 17.49
N SER A 182 -28.45 1.57 16.39
CA SER A 182 -29.15 0.32 16.15
C SER A 182 -28.67 -0.78 17.11
N PRO A 183 -29.55 -1.33 17.97
CA PRO A 183 -29.19 -2.45 18.85
C PRO A 183 -28.75 -3.70 18.07
N ASN A 184 -29.23 -3.88 16.84
CA ASN A 184 -28.88 -5.00 15.99
C ASN A 184 -27.43 -4.90 15.50
N ASP A 185 -26.98 -3.70 15.14
CA ASP A 185 -25.61 -3.47 14.64
C ASP A 185 -24.61 -3.72 15.77
N PHE A 186 -24.94 -3.29 16.99
CA PHE A 186 -24.14 -3.55 18.18
C PHE A 186 -24.07 -5.03 18.54
N MET A 187 -25.21 -5.74 18.48
CA MET A 187 -25.26 -7.19 18.73
C MET A 187 -24.45 -7.96 17.69
N ALA A 188 -24.55 -7.61 16.41
CA ALA A 188 -23.78 -8.24 15.33
C ALA A 188 -22.27 -8.01 15.48
N LEU A 189 -21.88 -6.77 15.83
CA LEU A 189 -20.47 -6.44 16.07
C LEU A 189 -19.93 -7.16 17.32
N GLN A 190 -20.74 -7.25 18.37
CA GLN A 190 -20.39 -7.96 19.60
C GLN A 190 -20.24 -9.46 19.35
N ASP A 191 -21.11 -10.07 18.54
CA ASP A 191 -21.02 -11.49 18.12
C ASP A 191 -19.73 -11.74 17.33
N LEU A 192 -19.45 -10.91 16.31
CA LEU A 192 -18.25 -10.99 15.47
C LEU A 192 -16.95 -10.92 16.29
N ILE A 193 -16.90 -10.01 17.26
CA ILE A 193 -15.74 -9.79 18.12
C ILE A 193 -15.56 -10.96 19.12
N THR A 194 -16.65 -11.61 19.55
CA THR A 194 -16.60 -12.74 20.50
C THR A 194 -16.32 -14.09 19.87
N LYS A 195 -16.35 -14.19 18.53
CA LYS A 195 -15.93 -15.41 17.84
C LYS A 195 -14.44 -15.67 18.15
N PRO A 196 -14.09 -16.88 18.62
CA PRO A 196 -12.71 -17.19 19.00
C PRO A 196 -11.78 -16.96 17.80
N GLU A 197 -10.61 -16.38 18.07
CA GLU A 197 -9.49 -16.30 17.12
C GLU A 197 -9.06 -17.70 16.73
N SER A 198 -9.69 -18.20 15.69
CA SER A 198 -9.29 -19.39 14.98
C SER A 198 -8.09 -18.97 14.13
N LEU A 199 -6.87 -19.25 14.59
CA LEU A 199 -5.67 -19.25 13.73
C LEU A 199 -5.91 -20.08 12.44
N SER A 200 -6.88 -21.00 12.46
CA SER A 200 -7.41 -21.75 11.33
C SER A 200 -8.20 -20.92 10.31
N ASP A 201 -8.92 -19.85 10.69
CA ASP A 201 -9.70 -19.02 9.74
C ASP A 201 -8.76 -18.26 8.78
N SER A 202 -7.55 -17.94 9.26
CA SER A 202 -6.50 -17.31 8.47
C SER A 202 -5.68 -18.29 7.61
N THR A 203 -6.22 -19.46 7.22
CA THR A 203 -5.49 -20.43 6.38
C THR A 203 -6.08 -20.64 4.98
N LEU A 204 -7.37 -20.38 4.79
CA LEU A 204 -8.08 -20.62 3.52
C LEU A 204 -8.73 -19.36 2.94
N TYR A 205 -8.61 -18.21 3.61
CA TYR A 205 -9.21 -16.95 3.16
C TYR A 205 -8.73 -16.50 1.77
N MET A 206 -7.56 -16.96 1.32
CA MET A 206 -7.05 -16.71 -0.04
C MET A 206 -7.99 -17.27 -1.11
N ALA A 207 -8.57 -18.45 -0.88
CA ALA A 207 -9.56 -19.05 -1.79
C ALA A 207 -10.88 -18.27 -1.75
N TYR A 208 -11.23 -17.68 -0.61
CA TYR A 208 -12.42 -16.84 -0.50
C TYR A 208 -12.29 -15.54 -1.32
N TYR A 209 -11.10 -14.94 -1.37
CA TYR A 209 -10.86 -13.72 -2.15
C TYR A 209 -11.06 -13.90 -3.66
N THR A 210 -10.88 -15.10 -4.19
CA THR A 210 -11.08 -15.33 -5.64
C THR A 210 -12.53 -15.17 -6.05
N VAL A 211 -13.49 -15.28 -5.13
CA VAL A 211 -14.94 -15.27 -5.46
C VAL A 211 -15.72 -14.16 -4.78
N VAL A 212 -15.21 -13.55 -3.70
CA VAL A 212 -15.94 -12.57 -2.89
C VAL A 212 -16.43 -11.36 -3.70
N HIS A 213 -15.65 -10.89 -4.67
CA HIS A 213 -15.99 -9.73 -5.50
C HIS A 213 -17.23 -9.97 -6.38
N LEU A 214 -17.61 -11.22 -6.63
CA LEU A 214 -18.80 -11.57 -7.43
C LEU A 214 -20.10 -11.37 -6.67
N PHE A 215 -20.07 -11.42 -5.34
CA PHE A 215 -21.26 -11.30 -4.51
C PHE A 215 -21.18 -10.23 -3.40
N ALA A 216 -20.01 -9.62 -3.23
CA ALA A 216 -19.82 -8.44 -2.38
C ALA A 216 -18.99 -7.42 -3.16
N LYS A 217 -19.65 -6.66 -4.06
CA LYS A 217 -19.02 -5.53 -4.72
C LYS A 217 -18.87 -4.38 -3.73
N TRP A 218 -17.63 -4.08 -3.38
CA TRP A 218 -17.26 -2.89 -2.63
C TRP A 218 -16.89 -1.77 -3.60
N GLN A 219 -17.84 -0.90 -3.94
CA GLN A 219 -17.49 0.43 -4.44
C GLN A 219 -17.32 1.38 -3.25
N HIS A 220 -16.57 2.47 -3.43
CA HIS A 220 -16.23 3.51 -2.42
C HIS A 220 -17.44 4.18 -1.71
N VAL A 221 -18.65 3.74 -2.05
CA VAL A 221 -19.91 3.98 -1.35
C VAL A 221 -20.61 2.62 -1.32
N TRP A 222 -21.19 2.21 -0.17
CA TRP A 222 -22.03 1.02 0.02
C TRP A 222 -23.27 0.98 -0.91
N LYS A 223 -23.08 1.00 -2.23
CA LYS A 223 -24.14 1.33 -3.18
C LYS A 223 -24.82 0.08 -3.71
N GLU A 224 -24.11 -1.02 -3.89
CA GLU A 224 -24.71 -2.25 -4.43
C GLU A 224 -24.05 -3.50 -3.82
N MET A 225 -24.57 -3.96 -2.67
CA MET A 225 -24.42 -5.39 -2.33
C MET A 225 -25.05 -6.19 -3.47
N SER A 226 -24.37 -7.24 -3.94
CA SER A 226 -25.01 -8.13 -4.90
C SER A 226 -26.33 -8.65 -4.33
N SER A 227 -27.24 -9.06 -5.20
CA SER A 227 -28.54 -9.62 -4.79
C SER A 227 -28.44 -10.91 -3.96
N ILE A 228 -27.24 -11.44 -3.71
CA ILE A 228 -27.03 -12.66 -2.93
C ILE A 228 -26.99 -12.33 -1.45
N ARG A 229 -27.84 -13.02 -0.70
CA ARG A 229 -27.86 -12.92 0.77
C ARG A 229 -26.86 -13.91 1.37
N PRO A 230 -26.22 -13.58 2.51
CA PRO A 230 -25.27 -14.48 3.17
C PRO A 230 -25.85 -15.88 3.45
N GLU A 231 -27.16 -15.97 3.71
CA GLU A 231 -27.84 -17.24 4.00
C GLU A 231 -27.97 -18.16 2.77
N GLU A 232 -27.81 -17.63 1.56
CA GLU A 232 -27.90 -18.39 0.30
C GLU A 232 -26.58 -19.09 -0.07
N ILE A 233 -25.48 -18.69 0.57
CA ILE A 233 -24.16 -19.28 0.39
C ILE A 233 -24.00 -20.44 1.39
N THR A 234 -24.49 -21.61 0.99
CA THR A 234 -24.48 -22.84 1.80
C THR A 234 -23.21 -23.68 1.57
N ASP A 235 -22.98 -24.68 2.43
CA ASP A 235 -21.86 -25.63 2.26
C ASP A 235 -21.89 -26.34 0.90
N GLU A 236 -23.08 -26.62 0.34
CA GLU A 236 -23.22 -27.20 -1.00
C GLU A 236 -22.68 -26.28 -2.10
N VAL A 237 -22.84 -24.96 -1.94
CA VAL A 237 -22.29 -23.96 -2.87
C VAL A 237 -20.77 -23.96 -2.78
N TRP A 238 -20.21 -24.01 -1.57
CA TRP A 238 -18.76 -24.07 -1.37
C TRP A 238 -18.14 -25.36 -1.92
N ASP A 239 -18.79 -26.51 -1.70
CA ASP A 239 -18.35 -27.79 -2.25
C ASP A 239 -18.35 -27.77 -3.79
N PHE A 240 -19.34 -27.15 -4.42
CA PHE A 240 -19.39 -27.01 -5.88
C PHE A 240 -18.25 -26.15 -6.44
N VAL A 241 -17.96 -25.02 -5.78
CA VAL A 241 -16.97 -24.03 -6.23
C VAL A 241 -15.54 -24.54 -5.99
N PHE A 242 -15.25 -25.08 -4.80
CA PHE A 242 -13.89 -25.41 -4.38
C PHE A 242 -13.52 -26.89 -4.49
N CYS A 243 -14.50 -27.80 -4.37
CA CYS A 243 -14.26 -29.24 -4.25
C CYS A 243 -14.79 -30.07 -5.44
N ASP A 244 -15.17 -29.42 -6.55
CA ASP A 244 -15.80 -30.06 -7.71
C ASP A 244 -17.06 -30.89 -7.36
N GLY A 245 -17.80 -30.46 -6.33
CA GLY A 245 -19.06 -31.07 -5.91
C GLY A 245 -20.18 -30.99 -6.96
N PRO A 246 -21.31 -31.68 -6.74
CA PRO A 246 -22.49 -31.58 -7.61
C PRO A 246 -23.10 -30.18 -7.56
N ALA A 247 -23.84 -29.79 -8.60
CA ALA A 247 -24.52 -28.49 -8.64
C ALA A 247 -25.50 -28.34 -7.46
N PRO A 248 -25.39 -27.28 -6.65
CA PRO A 248 -26.20 -27.09 -5.46
C PRO A 248 -27.65 -26.74 -5.83
N LYS A 249 -28.59 -27.07 -4.95
CA LYS A 249 -29.96 -26.57 -5.07
C LYS A 249 -30.06 -25.20 -4.41
N SER A 250 -29.67 -24.17 -5.13
CA SER A 250 -29.71 -22.78 -4.66
C SER A 250 -30.53 -21.88 -5.58
N ASP A 251 -30.97 -20.74 -5.04
CA ASP A 251 -31.63 -19.67 -5.80
C ASP A 251 -30.61 -18.81 -6.57
N ILE A 252 -29.31 -19.09 -6.42
CA ILE A 252 -28.22 -18.38 -7.09
C ILE A 252 -28.22 -18.77 -8.58
N PRO A 253 -28.16 -17.80 -9.51
CA PRO A 253 -28.13 -18.09 -10.94
C PRO A 253 -27.00 -19.06 -11.32
N PRO A 254 -27.27 -20.13 -12.09
CA PRO A 254 -26.23 -21.10 -12.48
C PRO A 254 -25.03 -20.48 -13.19
N ALA A 255 -25.26 -19.42 -13.98
CA ALA A 255 -24.19 -18.67 -14.64
C ALA A 255 -23.21 -18.04 -13.63
N LEU A 256 -23.72 -17.55 -12.50
CA LEU A 256 -22.90 -16.96 -11.44
C LEU A 256 -22.12 -18.04 -10.68
N LEU A 257 -22.72 -19.19 -10.41
CA LEU A 257 -22.03 -20.34 -9.83
C LEU A 257 -20.88 -20.83 -10.74
N SER A 258 -21.13 -20.92 -12.05
CA SER A 258 -20.08 -21.25 -13.02
C SER A 258 -18.97 -20.19 -13.04
N LYS A 259 -19.30 -18.89 -12.96
CA LYS A 259 -18.29 -17.83 -12.87
C LYS A 259 -17.45 -17.95 -11.59
N MET A 260 -18.07 -18.18 -10.43
CA MET A 260 -17.34 -18.37 -9.16
C MET A 260 -16.34 -19.53 -9.25
N LYS A 261 -16.76 -20.65 -9.85
CA LYS A 261 -15.89 -21.80 -10.06
C LYS A 261 -14.74 -21.49 -11.01
N GLN A 262 -15.02 -20.78 -12.10
CA GLN A 262 -13.99 -20.34 -13.06
C GLN A 262 -12.97 -19.40 -12.40
N GLU A 263 -13.41 -18.41 -11.63
CA GLU A 263 -12.52 -17.50 -10.90
C GLU A 263 -11.59 -18.28 -9.96
N PHE A 264 -12.14 -19.21 -9.17
CA PHE A 264 -11.33 -20.04 -8.29
C PHE A 264 -10.31 -20.88 -9.06
N GLN A 265 -10.71 -21.53 -10.16
CA GLN A 265 -9.82 -22.37 -10.95
C GLN A 265 -8.74 -21.59 -11.72
N TYR A 266 -9.02 -20.33 -12.07
CA TYR A 266 -8.06 -19.47 -12.73
C TYR A 266 -7.01 -18.96 -11.73
N TRP A 267 -7.44 -18.41 -10.59
CA TRP A 267 -6.55 -17.79 -9.62
C TRP A 267 -5.85 -18.80 -8.70
N TYR A 268 -6.45 -19.96 -8.45
CA TYR A 268 -5.89 -21.01 -7.60
C TYR A 268 -5.25 -22.14 -8.43
N PRO A 269 -4.04 -22.63 -8.10
CA PRO A 269 -3.27 -22.38 -6.89
C PRO A 269 -2.58 -21.02 -6.87
N PHE A 270 -2.51 -20.45 -5.66
CA PHE A 270 -1.86 -19.17 -5.38
C PHE A 270 -0.34 -19.26 -5.63
N ASP A 271 0.23 -18.27 -6.32
CA ASP A 271 1.62 -18.34 -6.80
C ASP A 271 2.66 -18.30 -5.66
N ILE A 272 2.38 -17.59 -4.56
CA ILE A 272 3.34 -17.42 -3.44
C ILE A 272 2.71 -17.80 -2.10
N GLN A 273 2.75 -19.09 -1.76
CA GLN A 273 2.11 -19.60 -0.54
C GLN A 273 2.63 -18.99 0.77
N HIS A 274 3.84 -18.40 0.81
CA HIS A 274 4.46 -17.98 2.05
C HIS A 274 5.46 -16.82 1.87
N PHE A 275 5.00 -15.57 1.91
CA PHE A 275 5.87 -14.40 2.13
C PHE A 275 6.76 -14.56 3.38
N LYS A 276 6.29 -15.31 4.40
CA LYS A 276 7.05 -15.63 5.61
C LYS A 276 8.21 -16.63 5.42
N ILE A 277 8.24 -17.39 4.33
CA ILE A 277 9.25 -18.45 4.08
C ILE A 277 9.94 -18.22 2.73
N CYS A 278 10.08 -16.97 2.29
CA CYS A 278 11.07 -16.65 1.27
C CYS A 278 12.35 -16.20 1.98
N PRO A 279 13.32 -17.10 2.28
CA PRO A 279 14.62 -16.73 2.82
C PRO A 279 15.46 -15.86 1.86
N ARG A 280 14.90 -15.44 0.72
CA ARG A 280 15.51 -14.58 -0.30
C ARG A 280 14.86 -13.20 -0.41
N CYS A 281 13.76 -12.91 0.29
CA CYS A 281 13.22 -11.55 0.31
C CYS A 281 14.16 -10.62 1.07
N ASP A 282 14.15 -9.33 0.71
CA ASP A 282 14.82 -8.25 1.46
C ASP A 282 14.69 -8.52 2.96
N GLY A 283 15.85 -8.63 3.64
CA GLY A 283 16.00 -9.19 4.98
C GLY A 283 14.97 -8.69 6.00
N MET A 284 14.87 -9.40 7.12
CA MET A 284 13.91 -9.11 8.20
C MET A 284 14.17 -7.77 8.94
N ASP A 285 15.03 -6.90 8.39
CA ASP A 285 15.38 -5.61 8.96
C ASP A 285 14.15 -4.68 8.88
N ASP A 286 13.78 -4.11 10.03
CA ASP A 286 12.69 -3.15 10.10
C ASP A 286 13.01 -1.93 9.24
N ALA A 287 12.03 -1.51 8.43
CA ALA A 287 12.15 -0.25 7.71
C ALA A 287 12.20 0.92 8.68
N ASN A 288 13.34 1.62 8.67
CA ASN A 288 13.49 2.87 9.39
C ASN A 288 13.31 4.03 8.42
N PHE A 289 12.30 4.88 8.66
CA PHE A 289 12.12 6.08 7.87
C PHE A 289 13.11 7.15 8.29
N VAL A 290 14.06 7.44 7.41
CA VAL A 290 15.06 8.50 7.61
C VAL A 290 14.75 9.63 6.65
N THR A 291 14.29 10.76 7.19
CA THR A 291 13.90 11.94 6.41
C THR A 291 15.03 12.45 5.51
N GLU A 292 16.29 12.31 5.93
CA GLU A 292 17.45 12.67 5.12
C GLU A 292 17.58 11.79 3.86
N THR A 293 17.37 10.48 4.00
CA THR A 293 17.35 9.54 2.87
C THR A 293 16.22 9.86 1.90
N ALA A 294 15.01 10.14 2.42
CA ALA A 294 13.86 10.51 1.59
C ALA A 294 14.11 11.82 0.81
N ASN A 295 14.64 12.85 1.48
CA ASN A 295 14.99 14.11 0.80
C ASN A 295 16.09 13.89 -0.25
N SER A 296 17.07 13.03 0.03
CA SER A 296 18.12 12.67 -0.93
C SER A 296 17.55 11.98 -2.17
N ALA A 297 16.58 11.07 -1.99
CA ALA A 297 15.88 10.41 -3.09
C ALA A 297 15.09 11.40 -3.95
N VAL A 298 14.29 12.29 -3.34
CA VAL A 298 13.56 13.35 -4.06
C VAL A 298 14.52 14.27 -4.83
N MET A 299 15.64 14.65 -4.22
CA MET A 299 16.65 15.45 -4.89
C MET A 299 17.36 14.72 -6.03
N ARG A 300 17.37 13.38 -6.05
CA ARG A 300 17.88 12.60 -7.18
C ARG A 300 16.86 12.60 -8.31
N LEU A 301 15.61 12.25 -8.03
CA LEU A 301 14.54 12.23 -9.02
C LEU A 301 14.40 13.58 -9.74
N THR A 302 14.40 14.68 -8.99
CA THR A 302 14.32 16.04 -9.57
C THR A 302 15.52 16.38 -10.47
N LYS A 303 16.72 15.92 -10.12
CA LYS A 303 17.91 16.09 -10.98
C LYS A 303 17.82 15.25 -12.25
N GLU A 304 17.31 14.03 -12.14
CA GLU A 304 17.13 13.17 -13.32
C GLU A 304 16.05 13.73 -14.25
N ILE A 305 14.92 14.23 -13.72
CA ILE A 305 13.90 14.93 -14.51
C ILE A 305 14.50 16.15 -15.22
N SER A 306 15.21 17.01 -14.48
CA SER A 306 15.85 18.20 -15.07
C SER A 306 16.86 17.81 -16.15
N TRP A 307 17.58 16.71 -15.96
CA TRP A 307 18.52 16.19 -16.95
C TRP A 307 17.81 15.66 -18.20
N MET A 308 16.69 14.95 -18.05
CA MET A 308 15.88 14.49 -19.19
C MET A 308 15.36 15.70 -19.99
N GLU A 309 14.85 16.73 -19.32
CA GLU A 309 14.40 17.98 -19.97
C GLU A 309 15.55 18.68 -20.74
N GLU A 310 16.74 18.74 -20.15
CA GLU A 310 17.95 19.28 -20.82
C GLU A 310 18.31 18.46 -22.07
N VAL A 311 18.27 17.13 -21.98
CA VAL A 311 18.59 16.22 -23.09
C VAL A 311 17.56 16.35 -24.22
N THR A 312 16.27 16.40 -23.90
CA THR A 312 15.20 16.60 -24.88
C THR A 312 15.30 17.99 -25.53
N ALA A 313 15.63 19.04 -24.77
CA ALA A 313 15.83 20.38 -25.33
C ALA A 313 17.06 20.46 -26.25
N ALA A 314 18.08 19.65 -26.00
CA ALA A 314 19.31 19.57 -26.79
C ALA A 314 19.28 18.49 -27.89
N GLU A 315 18.10 17.95 -28.23
CA GLU A 315 17.94 16.87 -29.21
C GLU A 315 18.66 17.12 -30.54
N SER A 316 18.63 18.37 -31.03
CA SER A 316 19.29 18.76 -32.29
C SER A 316 20.82 18.71 -32.24
N GLU A 317 21.42 18.69 -31.05
CA GLU A 317 22.87 18.61 -30.84
C GLU A 317 23.35 17.14 -30.67
N LEU A 318 22.40 16.20 -30.54
CA LEU A 318 22.69 14.78 -30.35
C LEU A 318 22.94 14.07 -31.68
N ARG A 319 23.74 13.01 -31.60
CA ARG A 319 24.16 12.27 -32.78
C ARG A 319 23.07 11.27 -33.16
N THR A 320 22.54 11.39 -34.38
CA THR A 320 21.49 10.53 -34.93
C THR A 320 22.04 9.35 -35.72
N GLY A 321 21.34 8.21 -35.72
CA GLY A 321 21.73 6.99 -36.43
C GLY A 321 22.35 5.94 -35.50
N PRO A 322 22.73 4.76 -36.03
CA PRO A 322 23.05 3.61 -35.19
C PRO A 322 24.24 3.85 -34.24
N PRO A 323 24.25 3.17 -33.08
CA PRO A 323 25.40 3.11 -32.18
C PRO A 323 26.66 2.70 -32.92
N THR A 324 27.70 3.55 -32.89
CA THR A 324 28.93 3.34 -33.67
C THR A 324 30.19 3.55 -32.86
N THR A 325 30.12 4.26 -31.73
CA THR A 325 31.28 4.50 -30.88
C THR A 325 31.47 3.36 -29.88
N TYR A 326 32.70 3.19 -29.39
CA TYR A 326 32.98 2.23 -28.32
C TYR A 326 32.16 2.55 -27.06
N ALA A 327 32.02 3.84 -26.72
CA ALA A 327 31.19 4.29 -25.61
C ALA A 327 29.72 3.90 -25.78
N ASP A 328 29.18 3.99 -27.00
CA ASP A 328 27.80 3.58 -27.30
C ASP A 328 27.59 2.09 -27.02
N HIS A 329 28.52 1.24 -27.47
CA HIS A 329 28.43 -0.20 -27.28
C HIS A 329 28.60 -0.62 -25.81
N VAL A 330 29.49 0.05 -25.07
CA VAL A 330 29.65 -0.17 -23.62
C VAL A 330 28.38 0.22 -22.90
N PHE A 331 27.83 1.40 -23.16
CA PHE A 331 26.61 1.89 -22.53
C PHE A 331 25.40 0.98 -22.79
N ALA A 332 25.21 0.55 -24.06
CA ALA A 332 24.15 -0.39 -24.40
C ALA A 332 24.29 -1.74 -23.68
N ASN A 333 25.52 -2.24 -23.54
CA ASN A 333 25.79 -3.49 -22.83
C ASN A 333 25.61 -3.35 -21.31
N GLU A 334 26.05 -2.23 -20.72
CA GLU A 334 25.83 -1.94 -19.30
C GLU A 334 24.34 -1.82 -18.97
N MET A 335 23.57 -1.13 -19.81
CA MET A 335 22.11 -1.08 -19.71
C MET A 335 21.50 -2.49 -19.77
N GLY A 336 21.93 -3.32 -20.72
CA GLY A 336 21.49 -4.72 -20.82
C GLY A 336 21.85 -5.58 -19.60
N ILE A 337 22.99 -5.33 -18.94
CA ILE A 337 23.39 -6.01 -17.70
C ILE A 337 22.50 -5.54 -16.54
N ALA A 338 22.30 -4.23 -16.40
CA ALA A 338 21.46 -3.64 -15.37
C ALA A 338 20.02 -4.13 -15.43
N ILE A 339 19.43 -4.20 -16.64
CA ILE A 339 18.09 -4.74 -16.86
C ILE A 339 17.99 -6.19 -16.37
N LYS A 340 18.94 -7.06 -16.77
CA LYS A 340 18.92 -8.48 -16.38
C LYS A 340 19.09 -8.70 -14.87
N GLU A 341 19.96 -7.91 -14.23
CA GLU A 341 20.15 -8.02 -12.77
C GLU A 341 18.93 -7.47 -12.01
N THR A 342 18.29 -6.43 -12.54
CA THR A 342 17.05 -5.88 -11.98
C THR A 342 15.90 -6.87 -12.10
N GLU A 343 15.70 -7.46 -13.29
CA GLU A 343 14.71 -8.52 -13.55
C GLU A 343 14.89 -9.70 -12.58
N LYS A 344 16.13 -10.17 -12.43
CA LYS A 344 16.48 -11.24 -11.48
C LYS A 344 16.16 -10.85 -10.03
N SER A 345 16.36 -9.60 -9.65
CA SER A 345 16.07 -9.11 -8.30
C SER A 345 14.56 -8.98 -8.04
N TYR A 346 13.79 -8.50 -9.02
CA TYR A 346 12.32 -8.48 -8.96
C TYR A 346 11.73 -9.89 -8.85
N ASN A 347 12.17 -10.82 -9.70
CA ASN A 347 11.75 -12.22 -9.66
C ASN A 347 12.12 -12.92 -8.33
N ALA A 348 13.10 -12.38 -7.60
CA ALA A 348 13.52 -12.86 -6.29
C ALA A 348 12.92 -12.06 -5.12
N PHE A 349 12.10 -11.03 -5.38
CA PHE A 349 11.54 -10.13 -4.36
C PHE A 349 12.60 -9.40 -3.51
N MET A 350 13.73 -9.05 -4.14
CA MET A 350 14.81 -8.24 -3.57
C MET A 350 14.71 -6.81 -4.10
N PHE A 351 13.70 -6.07 -3.64
CA PHE A 351 13.36 -4.73 -4.18
C PHE A 351 14.46 -3.70 -3.90
N ARG A 352 15.19 -3.83 -2.78
CA ARG A 352 16.35 -2.98 -2.51
C ARG A 352 17.44 -3.15 -3.56
N ASP A 353 17.74 -4.39 -3.94
CA ASP A 353 18.76 -4.70 -4.95
C ASP A 353 18.28 -4.36 -6.36
N ALA A 354 16.98 -4.56 -6.64
CA ALA A 354 16.34 -4.12 -7.87
C ALA A 354 16.46 -2.59 -8.03
N LEU A 355 16.14 -1.82 -6.98
CA LEU A 355 16.27 -0.37 -7.02
C LEU A 355 17.73 0.05 -7.21
N LYS A 356 18.67 -0.65 -6.57
CA LYS A 356 20.10 -0.35 -6.70
C LYS A 356 20.61 -0.54 -8.13
N SER A 357 20.32 -1.69 -8.72
CA SER A 357 20.75 -2.03 -10.10
C SER A 357 19.98 -1.24 -11.16
N GLY A 358 18.72 -0.91 -10.91
CA GLY A 358 17.87 -0.18 -11.84
C GLY A 358 18.09 1.34 -11.86
N PHE A 359 18.21 1.96 -10.69
CA PHE A 359 18.16 3.42 -10.56
C PHE A 359 19.45 4.05 -9.99
N TYR A 360 20.20 3.33 -9.16
CA TYR A 360 21.36 3.93 -8.47
C TYR A 360 22.67 3.87 -9.25
N ASP A 361 22.81 2.97 -10.22
CA ASP A 361 23.99 2.91 -11.09
C ASP A 361 23.85 4.00 -12.18
N GLN A 362 24.66 5.06 -12.09
CA GLN A 362 24.56 6.30 -12.87
C GLN A 362 25.07 6.17 -14.32
N LEU A 363 24.56 5.18 -15.05
CA LEU A 363 25.02 4.79 -16.38
C LEU A 363 25.08 5.98 -17.38
N ALA A 364 24.09 6.87 -17.36
CA ALA A 364 24.01 7.99 -18.30
C ALA A 364 25.06 9.09 -18.06
N ARG A 365 25.51 9.29 -16.81
CA ARG A 365 26.54 10.30 -16.51
C ARG A 365 27.91 9.84 -17.00
N ASP A 366 28.23 8.58 -16.75
CA ASP A 366 29.47 7.96 -17.20
C ASP A 366 29.52 7.88 -18.73
N TYR A 367 28.37 7.64 -19.38
CA TYR A 367 28.25 7.73 -20.83
C TYR A 367 28.53 9.13 -21.36
N ARG A 368 27.92 10.18 -20.79
CA ARG A 368 28.18 11.59 -21.17
C ARG A 368 29.67 11.94 -21.06
N LEU A 369 30.33 11.51 -19.99
CA LEU A 369 31.76 11.74 -19.78
C LEU A 369 32.62 10.98 -20.80
N SER A 370 32.23 9.74 -21.12
CA SER A 370 32.96 8.87 -22.05
C SER A 370 32.83 9.29 -23.51
N CYS A 371 31.71 9.91 -23.90
CA CYS A 371 31.50 10.43 -25.25
C CYS A 371 32.36 11.68 -25.55
N GLY A 372 32.71 12.48 -24.54
CA GLY A 372 33.51 13.70 -24.72
C GLY A 372 32.96 14.62 -25.82
N ALA A 373 33.81 15.03 -26.75
CA ALA A 373 33.43 15.91 -27.87
C ALA A 373 32.66 15.21 -29.01
N ALA A 374 32.59 13.86 -29.01
CA ALA A 374 31.87 13.11 -30.05
C ALA A 374 30.34 13.18 -29.90
N GLY A 375 29.85 13.64 -28.74
CA GLY A 375 28.44 13.72 -28.43
C GLY A 375 27.79 12.36 -28.15
N MET A 376 26.68 12.39 -27.42
CA MET A 376 25.89 11.20 -27.10
C MET A 376 24.98 10.83 -28.28
N ASN A 377 24.58 9.56 -28.35
CA ASN A 377 23.64 9.07 -29.35
C ASN A 377 22.19 9.28 -28.89
N LEU A 378 21.36 9.82 -29.78
CA LEU A 378 19.96 10.12 -29.49
C LEU A 378 19.15 8.83 -29.21
N ASP A 379 19.27 7.83 -30.08
CA ASP A 379 18.47 6.60 -29.99
C ASP A 379 18.75 5.81 -28.70
N LEU A 380 20.02 5.75 -28.26
CA LEU A 380 20.39 5.12 -26.99
C LEU A 380 19.91 5.89 -25.76
N LEU A 381 19.88 7.22 -25.83
CA LEU A 381 19.35 8.03 -24.73
C LEU A 381 17.85 7.87 -24.60
N TRP A 382 17.11 7.83 -25.70
CA TRP A 382 15.69 7.50 -25.70
C TRP A 382 15.44 6.10 -25.14
N GLN A 383 16.19 5.10 -25.60
CA GLN A 383 16.08 3.76 -25.03
C GLN A 383 16.37 3.73 -23.52
N PHE A 384 17.36 4.50 -23.05
CA PHE A 384 17.65 4.63 -21.63
C PHE A 384 16.50 5.30 -20.87
N MET A 385 15.93 6.39 -21.40
CA MET A 385 14.79 7.07 -20.81
C MET A 385 13.57 6.14 -20.76
N ASP A 386 13.27 5.41 -21.84
CA ASP A 386 12.16 4.44 -21.89
C ASP A 386 12.34 3.33 -20.86
N VAL A 387 13.56 2.85 -20.67
CA VAL A 387 13.89 1.82 -19.67
C VAL A 387 13.76 2.36 -18.24
N GLN A 388 14.09 3.64 -18.01
CA GLN A 388 13.96 4.29 -16.71
C GLN A 388 12.52 4.68 -16.37
N THR A 389 11.75 5.14 -17.37
CA THR A 389 10.37 5.62 -17.25
C THR A 389 9.48 5.01 -18.32
N PRO A 390 9.13 3.71 -18.23
CA PRO A 390 8.17 3.13 -19.16
C PRO A 390 6.81 3.85 -19.04
N ASP A 391 6.38 4.47 -20.14
CA ASP A 391 5.03 4.99 -20.25
C ASP A 391 4.07 3.80 -20.41
N GLN A 392 3.17 3.60 -19.43
CA GLN A 392 2.20 2.50 -19.44
C GLN A 392 1.27 2.55 -20.68
N ALA A 393 1.18 3.68 -21.38
CA ALA A 393 0.40 3.83 -22.59
C ALA A 393 1.05 3.24 -23.86
N HIS A 394 2.38 3.10 -23.91
CA HIS A 394 3.08 2.79 -25.17
C HIS A 394 3.85 1.46 -25.20
N HIS A 395 4.32 0.94 -24.05
CA HIS A 395 5.12 -0.29 -24.03
C HIS A 395 4.83 -1.21 -22.82
N PRO A 396 3.83 -2.11 -22.92
CA PRO A 396 3.42 -3.02 -21.84
C PRO A 396 4.37 -4.21 -21.58
N HIS A 397 5.64 -4.14 -22.00
CA HIS A 397 6.59 -5.26 -21.96
C HIS A 397 7.96 -4.92 -21.38
N LEU A 398 8.17 -3.69 -20.91
CA LEU A 398 9.44 -3.27 -20.32
C LEU A 398 9.24 -3.05 -18.81
N PRO A 399 9.96 -3.79 -17.94
CA PRO A 399 9.86 -3.59 -16.50
C PRO A 399 10.37 -2.20 -16.10
N THR A 400 9.61 -1.50 -15.26
CA THR A 400 9.95 -0.16 -14.75
C THR A 400 11.15 -0.21 -13.82
N LEU A 401 12.14 0.65 -14.06
CA LEU A 401 13.21 0.94 -13.09
C LEU A 401 12.83 2.05 -12.10
N SER A 402 11.76 2.80 -12.37
CA SER A 402 11.17 3.79 -11.46
C SER A 402 9.90 3.24 -10.79
N CYS A 403 10.05 2.82 -9.54
CA CYS A 403 8.96 2.66 -8.57
C CYS A 403 9.30 3.46 -7.33
#